data_AF-A0A1Q8RN32-F1
#
_entry.id   AF-A0A1Q8RN32-F1
#
_cell.length_a   1.000
_cell.length_b   1.000
_cell.length_c   1.000
_cell.angle_alpha   90.00
_cell.angle_beta   90.00
_cell.angle_gamma   90.00
#
_symmetry.space_group_name_H-M   'P 1'
#
loop_
_entity.id
_entity.type
_entity.pdbx_description
1 polymer ?
#
loop_
_entity_poly.entity_id
_entity_poly.type
_entity_poly.pdbx_seq_one_letter_code
_entity_poly.pdbx_strand_id
1 'polypeptide(L)'
;MPKERNFNPVQAQRKADKAKAIKKGILGKAEVQFRRNEKLARKNPERLQKQIDDLKAITTNGGKLSRHEEQVLEGLEKELRAVKKARDALGDNAPSFGRGYNRDGDSSGRVLGKRRRNDDELSSEEDVPDDVRQIPMPRDTPPPTPKEVMDKWYAKRRARRQAEQVQNRQTEEKEDKSVTPAPEAKTVYEAKPIVRNLQKEAVSAFVPTAVRIKMDKGKGQGGLMEPEEADRLEREGYLQAKSPVASVEPARPRGVMVEDAEEDEV
;
A
#
# COMPACT_ATOMS: atom_id res chain seq x y z
N MET A 1 31.43 -10.22 55.36
CA MET A 1 31.05 -10.26 53.93
C MET A 1 30.07 -11.41 53.71
N PRO A 2 28.76 -11.17 53.84
CA PRO A 2 27.76 -12.21 53.66
C PRO A 2 27.78 -12.64 52.18
N LYS A 3 28.21 -13.87 51.93
CA LYS A 3 28.16 -14.50 50.61
C LYS A 3 26.70 -14.83 50.35
N GLU A 4 26.01 -14.00 49.57
CA GLU A 4 24.63 -14.19 49.13
C GLU A 4 24.53 -15.44 48.23
N ARG A 5 24.49 -16.60 48.88
CA ARG A 5 24.19 -17.90 48.29
C ARG A 5 22.68 -17.98 48.07
N ASN A 6 22.27 -17.70 46.84
CA ASN A 6 21.26 -18.45 46.06
C ASN A 6 20.96 -17.73 44.73
N PHE A 7 22.00 -17.26 44.04
CA PHE A 7 21.86 -16.81 42.66
C PHE A 7 21.76 -18.05 41.77
N ASN A 8 20.53 -18.51 41.52
CA ASN A 8 20.31 -19.54 40.51
C ASN A 8 20.50 -18.89 39.12
N PRO A 9 21.59 -19.20 38.40
CA PRO A 9 21.94 -18.52 37.15
C PRO A 9 20.83 -18.67 36.09
N VAL A 10 20.11 -19.81 36.10
CA VAL A 10 19.00 -20.08 35.17
C VAL A 10 17.80 -19.18 35.47
N GLN A 11 17.48 -18.95 36.75
CA GLN A 11 16.39 -18.04 37.12
C GLN A 11 16.75 -16.58 36.84
N ALA A 12 18.01 -16.19 37.02
CA ALA A 12 18.48 -14.86 36.68
C ALA A 12 18.40 -14.59 35.16
N GLN A 13 18.77 -15.57 34.32
CA GLN A 13 18.61 -15.51 32.87
C GLN A 13 17.13 -15.38 32.47
N ARG A 14 16.24 -16.22 33.01
CA ARG A 14 14.79 -16.13 32.73
C ARG A 14 14.19 -14.78 33.16
N LYS A 15 14.61 -14.23 34.30
CA LYS A 15 14.20 -12.89 34.75
C LYS A 15 14.73 -11.79 33.82
N ALA A 16 15.98 -11.90 33.38
CA ALA A 16 16.58 -10.97 32.42
C ALA A 16 15.86 -11.03 31.06
N ASP A 17 15.56 -12.22 30.55
CA ASP A 17 14.87 -12.39 29.27
C ASP A 17 13.41 -11.92 29.33
N LYS A 18 12.72 -12.16 30.46
CA LYS A 18 11.38 -11.60 30.70
C LYS A 18 11.43 -10.07 30.76
N ALA A 19 12.43 -9.48 31.43
CA ALA A 19 12.61 -8.04 31.47
C ALA A 19 12.92 -7.46 30.07
N LYS A 20 13.76 -8.13 29.28
CA LYS A 20 14.02 -7.77 27.88
C LYS A 20 12.78 -7.87 27.01
N ALA A 21 11.97 -8.92 27.18
CA ALA A 21 10.71 -9.11 26.46
C ALA A 21 9.68 -8.01 26.81
N ILE A 22 9.56 -7.67 28.10
CA ILE A 22 8.72 -6.56 28.57
C ILE A 22 9.24 -5.25 27.99
N LYS A 23 10.55 -4.98 28.06
CA LYS A 23 11.17 -3.78 27.48
C LYS A 23 10.92 -3.71 25.97
N LYS A 24 11.07 -4.81 25.23
CA LYS A 24 10.76 -4.89 23.79
C LYS A 24 9.28 -4.61 23.51
N GLY A 25 8.37 -5.17 24.32
CA GLY A 25 6.94 -4.90 24.21
C GLY A 25 6.60 -3.43 24.51
N ILE A 26 7.24 -2.83 25.51
CA ILE A 26 7.08 -1.41 25.85
C ILE A 26 7.65 -0.52 24.75
N LEU A 27 8.84 -0.83 24.23
CA LEU A 27 9.46 -0.11 23.11
C LEU A 27 8.58 -0.18 21.86
N GLY A 28 8.06 -1.36 21.49
CA GLY A 28 7.13 -1.49 20.37
C GLY A 28 5.83 -0.70 20.59
N LYS A 29 5.27 -0.70 21.81
CA LYS A 29 4.13 0.17 22.15
C LYS A 29 4.49 1.65 22.01
N ALA A 30 5.67 2.07 22.47
CA ALA A 30 6.14 3.44 22.35
C ALA A 30 6.35 3.85 20.89
N GLU A 31 6.90 2.97 20.04
CA GLU A 31 7.03 3.20 18.59
C GLU A 31 5.68 3.34 17.90
N VAL A 32 4.70 2.49 18.23
CA VAL A 32 3.33 2.62 17.69
C VAL A 32 2.70 3.93 18.13
N GLN A 33 2.87 4.35 19.39
CA GLN A 33 2.40 5.64 19.87
C GLN A 33 3.14 6.80 19.18
N PHE A 34 4.45 6.69 18.96
CA PHE A 34 5.23 7.67 18.22
C PHE A 34 4.72 7.81 16.78
N ARG A 35 4.50 6.70 16.06
CA ARG A 35 3.91 6.71 14.70
C ARG A 35 2.51 7.34 14.69
N ARG A 36 1.70 7.10 15.73
CA ARG A 36 0.38 7.75 15.88
C ARG A 36 0.52 9.24 16.13
N ASN A 37 1.43 9.64 17.02
CA ASN A 37 1.70 11.05 17.32
C ASN A 37 2.24 11.78 16.08
N GLU A 38 3.13 11.17 15.32
CA GLU A 38 3.63 11.72 14.07
C GLU A 38 2.49 11.94 13.05
N LYS A 39 1.61 10.95 12.88
CA LYS A 39 0.43 11.07 12.01
C LYS A 39 -0.52 12.18 12.47
N LEU A 40 -0.76 12.29 13.78
CA LEU A 40 -1.63 13.32 14.35
C LEU A 40 -0.97 14.72 14.26
N ALA A 41 0.33 14.84 14.49
CA ALA A 41 1.06 16.10 14.43
C ALA A 41 1.08 16.71 13.01
N ARG A 42 0.97 15.87 11.98
CA ARG A 42 0.77 16.26 10.57
C ARG A 42 -0.63 16.82 10.28
N LYS A 43 -1.60 16.72 11.18
CA LYS A 43 -2.89 17.44 11.02
C LYS A 43 -2.72 18.90 11.43
N ASN A 44 -3.32 19.82 10.68
CA ASN A 44 -3.20 21.25 10.95
C ASN A 44 -4.17 21.68 12.09
N PRO A 45 -3.67 22.12 13.26
CA PRO A 45 -4.53 22.52 14.37
C PRO A 45 -5.32 23.80 14.08
N GLU A 46 -4.77 24.75 13.31
CA GLU A 46 -5.48 25.99 12.96
C GLU A 46 -6.71 25.70 12.10
N ARG A 47 -6.60 24.72 11.19
CA ARG A 47 -7.75 24.31 10.36
C ARG A 47 -8.84 23.66 11.20
N LEU A 48 -8.48 22.80 12.16
CA LEU A 48 -9.44 22.17 13.07
C LEU A 48 -10.10 23.23 13.97
N GLN A 49 -9.33 24.19 14.45
CA GLN A 49 -9.84 25.30 15.25
C GLN A 49 -10.88 26.11 14.46
N LYS A 50 -10.56 26.48 13.22
CA LYS A 50 -11.50 27.21 12.35
C LYS A 50 -12.81 26.46 12.15
N GLN A 51 -12.78 25.15 11.93
CA GLN A 51 -14.01 24.35 11.78
C GLN A 51 -14.85 24.30 13.06
N ILE A 52 -14.19 24.23 14.22
CA ILE A 52 -14.86 24.31 15.52
C ILE A 52 -15.49 25.70 15.68
N ASP A 53 -14.76 26.75 15.34
CA ASP A 53 -15.24 28.13 15.45
C ASP A 53 -16.40 28.39 14.49
N ASP A 54 -16.37 27.86 13.27
CA ASP A 54 -17.47 27.95 12.30
C ASP A 54 -18.75 27.25 12.83
N LEU A 55 -18.63 26.04 13.41
CA LEU A 55 -19.76 25.33 14.00
C LEU A 55 -20.28 26.01 15.28
N LYS A 56 -19.38 26.54 16.11
CA LYS A 56 -19.76 27.34 17.28
C LYS A 56 -20.36 28.68 16.88
N ALA A 57 -19.93 29.28 15.78
CA ALA A 57 -20.53 30.51 15.27
C ALA A 57 -21.99 30.27 14.88
N ILE A 58 -22.32 29.11 14.31
CA ILE A 58 -23.71 28.73 14.00
C ILE A 58 -24.55 28.67 15.29
N THR A 59 -24.02 28.08 16.37
CA THR A 59 -24.74 28.04 17.67
C THR A 59 -24.88 29.42 18.29
N THR A 60 -23.84 30.25 18.26
CA THR A 60 -23.91 31.62 18.81
C THR A 60 -24.84 32.52 18.01
N ASN A 61 -24.95 32.30 16.71
CA ASN A 61 -25.87 33.02 15.81
C ASN A 61 -27.33 32.56 15.96
N GLY A 62 -27.63 31.67 16.92
CA GLY A 62 -28.99 31.19 17.21
C GLY A 62 -29.45 30.03 16.34
N GLY A 63 -28.58 29.47 15.49
CA GLY A 63 -28.83 28.25 14.76
C GLY A 63 -28.64 27.02 15.64
N LYS A 64 -29.56 26.05 15.55
CA LYS A 64 -29.41 24.75 16.22
C LYS A 64 -28.54 23.88 15.33
N LEU A 65 -27.46 23.32 15.86
CA LEU A 65 -26.67 22.34 15.14
C LEU A 65 -27.50 21.09 14.89
N SER A 66 -27.31 20.48 13.73
CA SER A 66 -27.84 19.14 13.47
C SER A 66 -27.14 18.13 14.39
N ARG A 67 -27.81 17.03 14.75
CA ARG A 67 -27.20 15.92 15.51
C ARG A 67 -25.85 15.48 14.92
N HIS A 68 -25.74 15.50 13.59
CA HIS A 68 -24.49 15.18 12.91
C HIS A 68 -23.40 16.24 13.18
N GLU A 69 -23.76 17.52 13.15
CA GLU A 69 -22.83 18.63 13.40
C GLU A 69 -22.38 18.68 14.87
N GLU A 70 -23.26 18.34 15.82
CA GLU A 70 -22.89 18.16 17.23
C GLU A 70 -21.86 17.04 17.40
N GLN A 71 -22.09 15.88 16.76
CA GLN A 71 -21.13 14.77 16.77
C GLN A 71 -19.80 15.16 16.10
N VAL A 72 -19.85 15.95 15.01
CA VAL A 72 -18.66 16.47 14.34
C VAL A 72 -17.92 17.46 15.22
N LEU A 73 -18.61 18.36 15.93
CA LEU A 73 -18.02 19.30 16.88
C LEU A 73 -17.27 18.54 17.98
N GLU A 74 -17.91 17.55 18.61
CA GLU A 74 -17.26 16.73 19.64
C GLU A 74 -16.04 15.97 19.09
N GLY A 75 -16.14 15.45 17.87
CA GLY A 75 -15.04 14.81 17.16
C GLY A 75 -13.86 15.76 16.93
N LEU A 76 -14.12 16.94 16.39
CA LEU A 76 -13.10 17.96 16.09
C LEU A 76 -12.42 18.47 17.36
N GLU A 77 -13.15 18.67 18.46
CA GLU A 77 -12.57 19.08 19.74
C GLU A 77 -11.62 18.02 20.31
N LYS A 78 -12.00 16.74 20.23
CA LYS A 78 -11.15 15.62 20.63
C LYS A 78 -9.92 15.51 19.74
N GLU A 79 -10.08 15.67 18.43
CA GLU A 79 -8.97 15.67 17.48
C GLU A 79 -8.00 16.81 17.74
N LEU A 80 -8.49 18.03 17.95
CA LEU A 80 -7.65 19.19 18.24
C LEU A 80 -6.83 19.00 19.52
N ARG A 81 -7.42 18.43 20.57
CA ARG A 81 -6.68 18.07 21.80
C ARG A 81 -5.62 17.00 21.53
N ALA A 82 -5.95 15.97 20.75
CA ALA A 82 -5.02 14.90 20.39
C ALA A 82 -3.86 15.41 19.53
N VAL A 83 -4.13 16.31 18.58
CA VAL A 83 -3.13 16.94 17.71
C VAL A 83 -2.19 17.84 18.52
N LYS A 84 -2.72 18.68 19.42
CA LYS A 84 -1.89 19.50 20.33
C LYS A 84 -0.98 18.61 21.19
N LYS A 85 -1.56 17.60 21.86
CA LYS A 85 -0.78 16.64 22.68
C LYS A 85 0.29 15.89 21.86
N ALA A 86 -0.04 15.46 20.65
CA ALA A 86 0.89 14.77 19.77
C ALA A 86 2.04 15.69 19.32
N ARG A 87 1.76 16.97 19.09
CA ARG A 87 2.77 17.99 18.78
C ARG A 87 3.66 18.28 19.98
N ASP A 88 3.09 18.42 21.17
CA ASP A 88 3.87 18.63 22.40
C ASP A 88 4.79 17.43 22.67
N ALA A 89 4.31 16.20 22.42
CA ALA A 89 5.11 14.99 22.55
C ALA A 89 6.22 14.87 21.49
N LEU A 90 6.05 15.52 20.33
CA LEU A 90 7.02 15.53 19.24
C LEU A 90 7.98 16.74 19.32
N GLY A 91 7.59 17.79 20.05
CA GLY A 91 8.35 19.01 20.28
C GLY A 91 8.68 19.74 18.97
N ASP A 92 9.93 20.16 18.83
CA ASP A 92 10.44 20.88 17.66
C ASP A 92 10.47 20.04 16.37
N ASN A 93 10.32 18.71 16.48
CA ASN A 93 10.20 17.82 15.33
C ASN A 93 8.80 17.86 14.69
N ALA A 94 7.84 18.56 15.31
CA ALA A 94 6.49 18.64 14.78
C ALA A 94 6.45 19.46 13.47
N PRO A 95 5.74 18.97 12.42
CA PRO A 95 5.60 19.74 11.18
C PRO A 95 4.97 21.11 11.45
N SER A 96 5.65 22.18 11.08
CA SER A 96 5.11 23.53 11.17
C SER A 96 4.18 23.80 9.98
N PHE A 97 2.97 24.29 10.27
CA PHE A 97 2.05 24.75 9.22
C PHE A 97 2.17 26.26 9.15
N GLY A 98 3.23 26.73 8.49
CA GLY A 98 3.46 28.15 8.25
C GLY A 98 2.36 28.73 7.36
N ARG A 99 1.82 29.88 7.79
CA ARG A 99 1.12 30.83 6.91
C ARG A 99 2.05 31.11 5.73
N GLY A 100 1.57 30.86 4.52
CA GLY A 100 2.39 30.96 3.31
C GLY A 100 3.16 32.28 3.19
N TYR A 101 4.21 32.22 2.39
CA TYR A 101 5.15 33.30 2.00
C TYR A 101 6.44 33.40 2.83
N ASN A 102 7.32 32.41 2.69
CA ASN A 102 8.72 32.75 2.44
C ASN A 102 8.86 32.92 0.92
N ARG A 103 8.71 34.17 0.47
CA ARG A 103 8.94 34.63 -0.90
C ARG A 103 10.44 34.87 -1.15
N ASP A 104 11.29 34.61 -0.17
CA ASP A 104 12.69 34.98 -0.24
C ASP A 104 13.56 33.74 -0.03
N GLY A 105 14.32 33.42 -1.08
CA GLY A 105 15.63 32.80 -0.96
C GLY A 105 15.67 31.34 -0.53
N ASP A 106 15.79 30.46 -1.52
CA ASP A 106 16.79 29.38 -1.50
C ASP A 106 16.91 28.55 -0.20
N SER A 107 16.15 27.46 -0.09
CA SER A 107 16.72 26.20 0.41
C SER A 107 15.81 24.98 0.21
N SER A 108 16.43 23.92 -0.30
CA SER A 108 16.06 22.51 -0.11
C SER A 108 14.63 22.07 -0.45
N GLY A 109 14.29 21.97 -1.73
CA GLY A 109 13.07 21.28 -2.11
C GLY A 109 12.82 21.17 -3.60
N ARG A 110 13.90 21.18 -4.40
CA ARG A 110 13.83 20.90 -5.82
C ARG A 110 13.37 19.46 -5.98
N VAL A 111 12.06 19.26 -6.10
CA VAL A 111 11.47 18.10 -6.77
C VAL A 111 11.95 18.20 -8.20
N LEU A 112 13.12 17.59 -8.45
CA LEU A 112 13.85 17.52 -9.71
C LEU A 112 12.98 16.89 -10.81
N GLY A 113 12.04 17.65 -11.38
CA GLY A 113 11.23 17.17 -12.49
C GLY A 113 9.92 17.92 -12.77
N LYS A 114 9.48 18.82 -11.89
CA LYS A 114 8.26 19.61 -12.11
C LYS A 114 8.58 21.10 -12.08
N ARG A 115 9.27 21.59 -13.12
CA ARG A 115 9.13 23.00 -13.51
C ARG A 115 7.65 23.17 -13.85
N ARG A 116 6.90 23.87 -12.99
CA ARG A 116 5.59 24.39 -13.38
C ARG A 116 5.89 25.32 -14.55
N ARG A 117 5.52 24.88 -15.75
CA ARG A 117 5.38 25.78 -16.88
C ARG A 117 4.24 26.69 -16.43
N ASN A 118 4.58 27.90 -16.03
CA ASN A 118 3.57 28.89 -15.66
C ASN A 118 2.70 29.05 -16.91
N ASP A 119 1.44 28.62 -16.80
CA ASP A 119 0.43 28.69 -17.86
C ASP A 119 -0.18 30.11 -17.92
N ASP A 120 0.30 31.04 -17.08
CA ASP A 120 -0.16 32.43 -17.04
C ASP A 120 0.63 33.36 -17.97
N GLU A 121 1.64 32.86 -18.68
CA GLU A 121 2.27 33.54 -19.81
C GLU A 121 1.63 33.04 -21.11
N LEU A 122 0.30 33.14 -21.17
CA LEU A 122 -0.45 32.98 -22.41
C LEU A 122 -0.08 34.14 -23.32
N SER A 123 0.92 33.90 -24.17
CA SER A 123 1.21 34.57 -25.45
C SER A 123 0.24 35.70 -25.76
N SER A 124 0.49 36.89 -25.21
CA SER A 124 -0.21 38.09 -25.64
C SER A 124 0.13 38.26 -27.11
N GLU A 125 -0.86 38.53 -27.98
CA GLU A 125 -0.65 39.12 -29.32
C GLU A 125 -0.02 40.53 -29.18
N GLU A 126 1.01 40.69 -28.37
CA GLU A 126 1.83 41.89 -28.21
C GLU A 126 3.31 41.57 -28.46
N ASP A 127 3.75 40.32 -28.26
CA ASP A 127 5.16 39.90 -28.34
C ASP A 127 5.66 39.55 -29.76
N VAL A 128 4.80 39.69 -30.78
CA VAL A 128 5.12 39.36 -32.19
C VAL A 128 5.09 40.66 -33.01
N PRO A 129 6.18 41.06 -33.70
CA PRO A 129 6.21 42.26 -34.53
C PRO A 129 5.07 42.29 -35.57
N ASP A 130 4.50 43.46 -35.84
CA ASP A 130 3.34 43.60 -36.74
C ASP A 130 3.61 43.09 -38.17
N ASP A 131 4.84 43.23 -38.66
CA ASP A 131 5.28 42.71 -39.97
C ASP A 131 5.15 41.18 -40.07
N VAL A 132 5.33 40.46 -38.96
CA VAL A 132 5.18 39.00 -38.90
C VAL A 132 3.72 38.60 -38.80
N ARG A 133 2.88 39.42 -38.16
CA ARG A 133 1.43 39.18 -38.02
C ARG A 133 0.66 39.38 -39.31
N GLN A 134 1.11 40.30 -40.14
CA GLN A 134 0.48 40.57 -41.43
C GLN A 134 0.78 39.53 -42.50
N ILE A 135 1.70 38.59 -42.24
CA ILE A 135 1.95 37.48 -43.16
C ILE A 135 0.67 36.65 -43.26
N PRO A 136 0.01 36.59 -44.43
CA PRO A 136 -1.21 35.83 -44.59
C PRO A 136 -0.90 34.34 -44.43
N MET A 137 -1.77 33.63 -43.71
CA MET A 137 -1.67 32.18 -43.64
C MET A 137 -1.78 31.57 -45.05
N PRO A 138 -1.02 30.51 -45.35
CA PRO A 138 -1.18 29.75 -46.59
C PRO A 138 -2.65 29.34 -46.79
N ARG A 139 -3.12 29.35 -48.03
CA ARG A 139 -4.51 29.00 -48.38
C ARG A 139 -4.97 27.61 -47.90
N ASP A 140 -4.01 26.73 -47.61
CA ASP A 140 -4.25 25.36 -47.17
C ASP A 140 -4.16 25.18 -45.63
N THR A 141 -4.05 26.25 -44.84
CA THR A 141 -4.17 26.13 -43.39
C THR A 141 -5.63 25.83 -43.04
N PRO A 142 -5.94 24.64 -42.48
CA PRO A 142 -7.30 24.32 -42.10
C PRO A 142 -7.80 25.30 -41.03
N PRO A 143 -9.11 25.56 -40.95
CA PRO A 143 -9.67 26.39 -39.90
C PRO A 143 -9.29 25.81 -38.52
N PRO A 144 -9.13 26.68 -37.50
CA PRO A 144 -8.82 26.21 -36.16
C PRO A 144 -9.89 25.22 -35.69
N THR A 145 -9.47 24.19 -34.96
CA THR A 145 -10.39 23.19 -34.43
C THR A 145 -11.43 23.87 -33.54
N PRO A 146 -12.73 23.58 -33.73
CA PRO A 146 -13.77 24.24 -32.95
C PRO A 146 -13.58 23.90 -31.47
N LYS A 147 -13.73 24.92 -30.61
CA LYS A 147 -13.48 24.83 -29.17
C LYS A 147 -14.24 23.68 -28.51
N GLU A 148 -15.46 23.40 -28.96
CA GLU A 148 -16.28 22.28 -28.46
C GLU A 148 -15.62 20.91 -28.64
N VAL A 149 -14.91 20.69 -29.76
CA VAL A 149 -14.21 19.43 -30.02
C VAL A 149 -13.01 19.30 -29.09
N MET A 150 -12.29 20.40 -28.87
CA MET A 150 -11.19 20.46 -27.90
C MET A 150 -11.69 20.22 -26.47
N ASP A 151 -12.81 20.84 -26.09
CA ASP A 151 -13.42 20.68 -24.78
C ASP A 151 -13.87 19.23 -24.52
N LYS A 152 -14.49 18.58 -25.52
CA LYS A 152 -14.83 17.15 -25.47
C LYS A 152 -13.59 16.27 -25.30
N TRP A 153 -12.50 16.59 -26.01
CA TRP A 153 -11.24 15.86 -25.89
C TRP A 153 -10.60 16.03 -24.50
N TYR A 154 -10.54 17.26 -23.97
CA TYR A 154 -10.04 17.53 -22.62
C TYR A 154 -10.95 16.93 -21.53
N ALA A 155 -12.27 16.91 -21.73
CA ALA A 155 -13.23 16.26 -20.83
C ALA A 155 -13.00 14.75 -20.78
N LYS A 156 -12.89 14.09 -21.95
CA LYS A 156 -12.58 12.65 -22.03
C LYS A 156 -11.25 12.32 -21.36
N ARG A 157 -10.22 13.15 -21.56
CA ARG A 157 -8.91 13.01 -20.90
C ARG A 157 -8.98 13.21 -19.39
N ARG A 158 -9.80 14.13 -18.89
CA ARG A 158 -10.03 14.33 -17.45
C ARG A 158 -10.79 13.15 -16.84
N ALA A 159 -11.85 12.68 -17.49
CA ALA A 159 -12.62 11.52 -17.05
C ALA A 159 -11.74 10.26 -16.93
N ARG A 160 -10.83 10.02 -17.91
CA ARG A 160 -9.88 8.90 -17.84
C ARG A 160 -8.97 8.98 -16.61
N ARG A 161 -8.38 10.15 -16.34
CA ARG A 161 -7.53 10.35 -15.16
C ARG A 161 -8.29 10.19 -13.84
N GLN A 162 -9.56 10.60 -13.80
CA GLN A 162 -10.40 10.40 -12.62
C GLN A 162 -10.71 8.91 -12.41
N ALA A 163 -11.03 8.17 -13.48
CA ALA A 163 -11.24 6.73 -13.41
C ALA A 163 -10.00 5.96 -12.94
N GLU A 164 -8.81 6.30 -13.45
CA GLU A 164 -7.52 5.74 -13.02
C GLU A 164 -7.26 6.02 -11.52
N GLN A 165 -7.55 7.23 -11.04
CA GLN A 165 -7.40 7.58 -9.61
C GLN A 165 -8.38 6.82 -8.70
N VAL A 166 -9.63 6.61 -9.15
CA VAL A 166 -10.62 5.83 -8.41
C VAL A 166 -10.20 4.36 -8.34
N GLN A 167 -9.70 3.80 -9.44
CA GLN A 167 -9.18 2.43 -9.46
C GLN A 167 -7.98 2.26 -8.52
N ASN A 168 -7.01 3.18 -8.56
CA ASN A 168 -5.85 3.14 -7.65
C ASN A 168 -6.26 3.24 -6.18
N ARG A 169 -7.24 4.09 -5.84
CA ARG A 169 -7.77 4.16 -4.46
C ARG A 169 -8.47 2.87 -4.02
N GLN A 170 -9.21 2.22 -4.93
CA GLN A 170 -9.88 0.95 -4.64
C GLN A 170 -8.90 -0.22 -4.48
N THR A 171 -7.75 -0.21 -5.17
CA THR A 171 -6.69 -1.18 -4.96
C THR A 171 -5.97 -0.95 -3.63
N GLU A 172 -5.68 0.29 -3.26
CA GLU A 172 -5.09 0.64 -1.95
C GLU A 172 -5.99 0.21 -0.78
N GLU A 173 -7.32 0.40 -0.88
CA GLU A 173 -8.27 -0.04 0.15
C GLU A 173 -8.43 -1.57 0.25
N LYS A 174 -8.08 -2.33 -0.80
CA LYS A 174 -8.11 -3.81 -0.78
C LYS A 174 -6.81 -4.40 -0.20
N GLU A 175 -5.68 -3.73 -0.36
CA GLU A 175 -4.39 -4.18 0.17
C GLU A 175 -4.25 -3.92 1.67
N ASP A 176 -5.01 -2.98 2.24
CA ASP A 176 -5.01 -2.69 3.69
C ASP A 176 -5.74 -3.76 4.55
N LYS A 177 -6.34 -4.80 3.95
CA LYS A 177 -7.03 -5.90 4.67
C LYS A 177 -6.27 -7.23 4.76
N SER A 178 -5.03 -7.32 4.29
CA SER A 178 -4.17 -8.50 4.49
C SER A 178 -2.90 -8.14 5.24
N VAL A 179 -2.99 -8.04 6.57
CA VAL A 179 -1.82 -7.91 7.45
C VAL A 179 -1.22 -9.29 7.71
N THR A 180 -0.31 -9.70 6.84
CA THR A 180 0.79 -10.63 7.16
C THR A 180 2.09 -9.95 6.75
N PRO A 181 3.12 -9.90 7.62
CA PRO A 181 4.39 -9.26 7.27
C PRO A 181 5.12 -10.12 6.23
N ALA A 182 5.06 -9.70 4.97
CA ALA A 182 5.85 -10.29 3.90
C ALA A 182 7.33 -9.92 4.09
N PRO A 183 8.27 -10.87 3.90
CA PRO A 183 9.70 -10.60 3.99
C PRO A 183 10.12 -9.63 2.88
N GLU A 184 11.07 -8.74 3.20
CA GLU A 184 11.63 -7.72 2.31
C GLU A 184 12.15 -8.35 1.01
N ALA A 185 11.40 -8.21 -0.08
CA ALA A 185 11.82 -8.65 -1.40
C ALA A 185 12.93 -7.73 -1.91
N LYS A 186 14.18 -8.12 -1.69
CA LYS A 186 15.33 -7.55 -2.40
C LYS A 186 15.19 -7.91 -3.87
N THR A 187 14.67 -7.01 -4.69
CA THR A 187 14.59 -7.19 -6.14
C THR A 187 15.99 -7.08 -6.71
N VAL A 188 16.64 -8.22 -6.91
CA VAL A 188 17.79 -8.35 -7.80
C VAL A 188 17.24 -8.47 -9.21
N TYR A 189 17.72 -7.63 -10.13
CA TYR A 189 17.33 -7.69 -11.54
C TYR A 189 17.97 -8.93 -12.19
N GLU A 190 17.34 -10.10 -12.06
CA GLU A 190 17.66 -11.26 -12.88
C GLU A 190 16.83 -11.24 -14.16
N ALA A 191 17.52 -11.18 -15.31
CA ALA A 191 16.91 -11.14 -16.64
C ALA A 191 16.45 -12.54 -17.13
N LYS A 192 15.93 -13.38 -16.23
CA LYS A 192 15.41 -14.69 -16.64
C LYS A 192 13.95 -14.53 -17.11
N PRO A 193 13.60 -15.07 -18.29
CA PRO A 193 12.23 -15.01 -18.77
C PRO A 193 11.30 -15.83 -17.85
N ILE A 194 10.19 -15.22 -17.41
CA ILE A 194 9.18 -15.90 -16.59
C ILE A 194 8.32 -16.76 -17.52
N VAL A 195 8.57 -18.07 -17.53
CA VAL A 195 7.74 -19.03 -18.27
C VAL A 195 6.48 -19.34 -17.46
N ARG A 196 5.32 -19.01 -18.04
CA ARG A 196 4.01 -19.29 -17.43
C ARG A 196 3.63 -20.76 -17.60
N ASN A 197 3.17 -21.38 -16.52
CA ASN A 197 2.60 -22.72 -16.56
C ASN A 197 1.14 -22.64 -17.04
N LEU A 198 0.94 -22.70 -18.35
CA LEU A 198 -0.39 -22.60 -18.98
C LEU A 198 -1.40 -23.61 -18.42
N GLN A 199 -0.95 -24.80 -18.00
CA GLN A 199 -1.80 -25.79 -17.37
C GLN A 199 -2.34 -25.33 -16.01
N LYS A 200 -1.52 -24.67 -15.18
CA LYS A 200 -1.95 -24.14 -13.88
C LYS A 200 -2.89 -22.95 -14.05
N GLU A 201 -2.62 -22.11 -15.05
CA GLU A 201 -3.50 -20.98 -15.40
C GLU A 201 -4.84 -21.47 -15.94
N ALA A 202 -4.85 -22.47 -16.82
CA ALA A 202 -6.07 -23.08 -17.34
C ALA A 202 -6.89 -23.76 -16.23
N VAL A 203 -6.27 -24.58 -15.38
CA VAL A 203 -6.96 -25.16 -14.22
C VAL A 203 -7.47 -24.05 -13.29
N SER A 204 -6.83 -22.87 -13.30
CA SER A 204 -7.28 -21.74 -12.49
C SER A 204 -8.41 -20.90 -13.04
N ALA A 205 -8.49 -20.78 -14.36
CA ALA A 205 -9.50 -19.99 -15.04
C ALA A 205 -10.75 -20.82 -15.37
N PHE A 206 -10.58 -22.10 -15.71
CA PHE A 206 -11.65 -22.93 -16.26
C PHE A 206 -12.32 -23.85 -15.25
N VAL A 207 -11.68 -24.17 -14.12
CA VAL A 207 -12.31 -25.01 -13.08
C VAL A 207 -12.96 -24.12 -12.02
N PRO A 208 -14.25 -24.28 -11.74
CA PRO A 208 -14.92 -23.55 -10.65
C PRO A 208 -14.27 -23.82 -9.30
N THR A 209 -14.21 -22.81 -8.45
CA THR A 209 -13.55 -22.88 -7.12
C THR A 209 -14.10 -24.02 -6.25
N ALA A 210 -15.39 -24.30 -6.31
CA ALA A 210 -16.02 -25.40 -5.56
C ALA A 210 -15.46 -26.78 -5.95
N VAL A 211 -15.21 -27.00 -7.24
CA VAL A 211 -14.62 -28.26 -7.75
C VAL A 211 -13.15 -28.35 -7.38
N ARG A 212 -12.43 -27.21 -7.40
CA ARG A 212 -11.03 -27.15 -6.98
C ARG A 212 -10.87 -27.52 -5.51
N ILE A 213 -11.72 -26.98 -4.64
CA ILE A 213 -11.73 -27.31 -3.21
C ILE A 213 -11.97 -28.82 -3.01
N LYS A 214 -12.87 -29.45 -3.78
CA LYS A 214 -13.10 -30.91 -3.71
C LYS A 214 -11.89 -31.70 -4.22
N MET A 215 -11.29 -31.29 -5.34
CA MET A 215 -10.06 -31.92 -5.86
C MET A 215 -8.88 -31.79 -4.91
N ASP A 216 -8.72 -30.63 -4.25
CA ASP A 216 -7.62 -30.36 -3.32
C ASP A 216 -7.83 -31.12 -2.01
N LYS A 217 -9.07 -31.20 -1.49
CA LYS A 217 -9.46 -32.08 -0.38
C LYS A 217 -9.18 -33.57 -0.70
N GLY A 218 -9.52 -34.02 -1.91
CA GLY A 218 -9.21 -35.37 -2.38
C GLY A 218 -7.70 -35.66 -2.48
N LYS A 219 -6.88 -34.64 -2.74
CA LYS A 219 -5.41 -34.72 -2.74
C LYS A 219 -4.79 -34.55 -1.34
N GLY A 220 -5.60 -34.40 -0.30
CA GLY A 220 -5.13 -34.16 1.08
C GLY A 220 -4.61 -32.73 1.33
N GLN A 221 -4.84 -31.81 0.41
CA GLN A 221 -4.40 -30.42 0.48
C GLN A 221 -5.56 -29.54 0.99
N GLY A 222 -5.69 -29.39 2.31
CA GLY A 222 -6.80 -28.65 2.92
C GLY A 222 -7.14 -28.99 4.37
N GLY A 223 -6.40 -29.89 5.00
CA GLY A 223 -6.63 -30.34 6.38
C GLY A 223 -7.03 -31.82 6.47
N LEU A 224 -7.11 -32.35 7.69
CA LEU A 224 -7.60 -33.71 7.94
C LEU A 224 -9.09 -33.77 7.58
N MET A 225 -9.44 -34.66 6.66
CA MET A 225 -10.81 -34.84 6.18
C MET A 225 -11.55 -35.83 7.08
N GLU A 226 -12.78 -35.51 7.45
CA GLU A 226 -13.64 -36.40 8.22
C GLU A 226 -13.98 -37.65 7.38
N PRO A 227 -14.09 -38.84 7.98
CA PRO A 227 -14.32 -40.09 7.24
C PRO A 227 -15.64 -40.06 6.44
N GLU A 228 -16.68 -39.40 6.94
CA GLU A 228 -17.93 -39.23 6.19
C GLU A 228 -17.82 -38.28 4.98
N GLU A 229 -16.89 -37.32 5.01
CA GLU A 229 -16.62 -36.44 3.87
C GLU A 229 -15.78 -37.15 2.80
N ALA A 230 -14.88 -38.04 3.22
CA ALA A 230 -14.10 -38.89 2.32
C ALA A 230 -15.01 -39.80 1.49
N ASP A 231 -15.93 -40.52 2.12
CA ASP A 231 -16.89 -41.42 1.43
C ASP A 231 -17.76 -40.67 0.41
N ARG A 232 -18.14 -39.42 0.71
CA ARG A 232 -18.88 -38.56 -0.24
C ARG A 232 -18.02 -38.16 -1.42
N LEU A 233 -16.75 -37.79 -1.19
CA LEU A 233 -15.82 -37.48 -2.28
C LEU A 233 -15.49 -38.71 -3.13
N GLU A 234 -15.42 -39.90 -2.55
CA GLU A 234 -15.26 -41.16 -3.27
C GLU A 234 -16.48 -41.46 -4.15
N ARG A 235 -17.68 -41.29 -3.60
CA ARG A 235 -18.94 -41.47 -4.34
C ARG A 235 -19.11 -40.45 -5.47
N GLU A 236 -18.66 -39.21 -5.26
CA GLU A 236 -18.65 -38.15 -6.27
C GLU A 236 -17.49 -38.30 -7.28
N GLY A 237 -16.57 -39.25 -7.08
CA GLY A 237 -15.47 -39.54 -8.00
C GLY A 237 -14.26 -38.60 -7.91
N TYR A 238 -14.18 -37.79 -6.85
CA TYR A 238 -13.04 -36.89 -6.60
C TYR A 238 -11.87 -37.57 -5.89
N LEU A 239 -12.12 -38.73 -5.29
CA LEU A 239 -11.10 -39.63 -4.77
C LEU A 239 -11.00 -40.84 -5.71
N GLN A 240 -9.84 -41.00 -6.35
CA GLN A 240 -9.54 -42.22 -7.10
C GLN A 240 -9.19 -43.31 -6.08
N ALA A 241 -10.13 -44.22 -5.82
CA ALA A 241 -9.78 -45.51 -5.24
C ALA A 241 -8.73 -46.14 -6.17
N LYS A 242 -7.50 -46.34 -5.67
CA LYS A 242 -6.44 -47.01 -6.43
C LYS A 242 -6.95 -48.38 -6.85
N SER A 243 -7.38 -48.50 -8.11
CA SER A 243 -7.62 -49.80 -8.73
C SER A 243 -6.27 -50.52 -8.83
N PRO A 244 -6.20 -51.83 -8.51
CA PRO A 244 -4.94 -52.58 -8.44
C PRO A 244 -4.42 -52.99 -9.82
N VAL A 245 -4.48 -52.11 -10.84
CA VAL A 245 -4.18 -52.49 -12.24
C VAL A 245 -3.28 -51.49 -12.98
N ALA A 246 -2.58 -50.59 -12.28
CA ALA A 246 -1.59 -49.72 -12.93
C ALA A 246 -0.37 -49.47 -12.02
N SER A 247 0.38 -50.53 -11.75
CA SER A 247 1.75 -50.42 -11.21
C SER A 247 2.62 -51.54 -11.78
N VAL A 248 2.84 -51.50 -13.09
CA VAL A 248 3.99 -52.16 -13.72
C VAL A 248 4.60 -51.17 -14.71
N GLU A 249 5.47 -50.31 -14.21
CA GLU A 249 6.63 -49.81 -14.97
C GLU A 249 7.81 -49.78 -13.98
N PRO A 250 8.92 -50.46 -14.28
CA PRO A 250 10.03 -50.60 -13.34
C PRO A 250 10.82 -49.30 -13.23
N ALA A 251 11.03 -48.87 -11.99
CA ALA A 251 11.94 -47.79 -11.63
C ALA A 251 13.36 -48.08 -12.16
N ARG A 252 13.84 -47.21 -13.05
CA ARG A 252 15.26 -47.17 -13.43
C ARG A 252 16.08 -46.68 -12.22
N PRO A 253 17.15 -47.39 -11.80
CA PRO A 253 18.06 -46.85 -10.79
C PRO A 253 18.84 -45.69 -11.41
N ARG A 254 18.82 -44.53 -10.75
CA ARG A 254 19.73 -43.42 -11.06
C ARG A 254 21.15 -43.86 -10.74
N GLY A 255 21.98 -44.04 -11.77
CA GLY A 255 23.41 -44.21 -11.63
C GLY A 255 24.03 -42.97 -10.99
N VAL A 256 24.72 -43.15 -9.88
CA VAL A 256 25.66 -42.20 -9.32
C VAL A 256 26.96 -42.37 -10.13
N MET A 257 27.27 -41.42 -10.99
CA MET A 257 28.63 -41.28 -11.54
C MET A 257 29.44 -40.55 -10.47
N VAL A 258 30.41 -41.26 -9.88
CA VAL A 258 31.51 -40.64 -9.14
C VAL A 258 32.47 -40.13 -10.22
N GLU A 259 32.63 -38.82 -10.29
CA GLU A 259 33.63 -38.15 -11.10
C GLU A 259 34.97 -38.35 -10.39
N ASP A 260 35.86 -39.16 -10.97
CA ASP A 260 37.25 -39.31 -10.54
C ASP A 260 37.93 -37.95 -10.65
N ALA A 261 38.40 -37.43 -9.51
CA ALA A 261 39.33 -36.32 -9.48
C ALA A 261 40.70 -36.83 -9.96
N GLU A 262 41.15 -36.29 -11.08
CA GLU A 262 42.51 -36.42 -11.58
C GLU A 262 43.49 -35.98 -10.47
N GLU A 263 44.21 -36.95 -9.88
CA GLU A 263 45.36 -36.68 -9.02
C GLU A 263 46.52 -36.22 -9.91
N ASP A 264 46.93 -34.96 -9.71
CA ASP A 264 48.16 -34.38 -10.23
C ASP A 264 49.39 -35.23 -9.80
N GLU A 265 50.10 -35.76 -10.80
CA GLU A 265 51.36 -36.49 -10.66
C GLU A 265 52.53 -35.51 -10.42
N VAL A 266 53.37 -35.80 -9.42
CA VAL A 266 54.67 -35.15 -9.13
C VAL A 266 55.80 -36.00 -9.70
#